data_AF-A0A4Q4ZQL6-F1
#
_entry.id   AF-A0A4Q4ZQL6-F1
#
_cell.length_a   1.000
_cell.length_b   1.000
_cell.length_c   1.000
_cell.angle_alpha   90.00
_cell.angle_beta   90.00
_cell.angle_gamma   90.00
#
_symmetry.space_group_name_H-M   'P 1'
#
loop_
_entity.id
_entity.type
_entity.pdbx_description
1 polymer ?
#
loop_
_entity_poly.entity_id
_entity_poly.type
_entity_poly.pdbx_seq_one_letter_code
_entity_poly.pdbx_strand_id
1 'polypeptide(L)'
;MAQQPVDKRRVYLACRGVFTGDKAHIRQLKKVRKVVEQHKASLRTLIQDLGEEKTIEAVRDLLERRIFESELRAKIEFPELFHSSPKQEIQREASEIDAARSAAEAINEIAIVEEAEADTDGEAGEATVVNGNEAESHDTAEASNPMKPAVLPSLYPIFIPYKAQHLILNEAQRLLEESCFEFLQKWLPSTLEQKGWECASSIELTKSMRLIARNAAGIPKEAFIDLGNIPLEQILFAANELRHSAVHRLPNTARGIRDLCKSAVTLATTLGDNIRAIKLEEMCHELDDKMETMKLNKNALEITAMARLEEIKRQREELDRREKEIVAQMVKEDRENKAFMGVLLEESVDRILNEKPYADEVATEEQEE
;
A
#
# COMPACT_ATOMS: atom_id res chain seq x y z
N MET A 1 33.25 -16.38 7.62
CA MET A 1 32.20 -15.42 7.21
C MET A 1 31.03 -15.60 8.15
N ALA A 2 30.77 -14.63 9.04
CA ALA A 2 29.64 -14.72 9.96
C ALA A 2 28.33 -14.68 9.15
N GLN A 3 27.49 -15.70 9.30
CA GLN A 3 26.15 -15.70 8.71
C GLN A 3 25.37 -14.54 9.31
N GLN A 4 24.93 -13.59 8.49
CA GLN A 4 23.97 -12.58 8.93
C GLN A 4 22.74 -13.31 9.48
N PRO A 5 22.23 -12.93 10.68
CA PRO A 5 21.03 -13.53 11.22
C PRO A 5 19.87 -13.34 10.23
N VAL A 6 19.10 -14.39 9.99
CA VAL A 6 17.94 -14.33 9.12
C VAL A 6 16.98 -13.27 9.65
N ASP A 7 16.61 -12.30 8.81
CA ASP A 7 15.59 -11.30 9.12
C ASP A 7 14.22 -12.00 9.20
N LYS A 8 13.91 -12.52 10.39
CA LYS A 8 12.66 -13.23 10.69
C LYS A 8 11.43 -12.35 10.46
N ARG A 9 11.56 -11.03 10.66
CA ARG A 9 10.49 -10.06 10.42
C ARG A 9 10.13 -10.02 8.93
N ARG A 10 11.14 -9.99 8.07
CA ARG A 10 10.96 -10.05 6.61
C ARG A 10 10.33 -11.38 6.17
N VAL A 11 10.73 -12.50 6.77
CA VAL A 11 10.12 -13.81 6.51
C VAL A 11 8.66 -13.84 6.97
N TYR A 12 8.37 -13.33 8.16
CA TYR A 12 7.01 -13.22 8.70
C TYR A 12 6.10 -12.44 7.75
N LEU A 13 6.50 -11.23 7.36
CA LEU A 13 5.73 -10.36 6.48
C LEU A 13 5.41 -10.99 5.12
N ALA A 14 6.40 -11.64 4.50
CA ALA A 14 6.23 -12.28 3.20
C ALA A 14 5.34 -13.54 3.26
N CYS A 15 5.38 -14.27 4.39
CA CYS A 15 4.70 -15.54 4.55
C CYS A 15 3.36 -15.43 5.30
N ARG A 16 3.06 -14.30 5.96
CA ARG A 16 1.83 -14.11 6.77
C ARG A 16 0.57 -14.40 5.97
N GLY A 17 0.47 -13.87 4.74
CA GLY A 17 -0.69 -14.11 3.87
C GLY A 17 -0.81 -15.55 3.34
N VAL A 18 0.25 -16.37 3.47
CA VAL A 18 0.30 -17.78 3.03
C VAL A 18 -0.05 -18.73 4.17
N PHE A 19 0.43 -18.45 5.38
CA PHE A 19 0.22 -19.28 6.58
C PHE A 19 -0.90 -18.71 7.45
N THR A 20 -2.12 -18.66 6.90
CA THR A 20 -3.36 -18.31 7.61
C THR A 20 -4.23 -19.56 7.86
N GLY A 21 -5.22 -19.46 8.75
CA GLY A 21 -6.14 -20.56 9.08
C GLY A 21 -5.42 -21.86 9.42
N ASP A 22 -5.86 -22.98 8.83
CA ASP A 22 -5.27 -24.31 9.02
C ASP A 22 -3.76 -24.37 8.70
N LYS A 23 -3.28 -23.53 7.77
CA LYS A 23 -1.85 -23.52 7.40
C LYS A 23 -1.00 -22.94 8.53
N ALA A 24 -1.53 -22.04 9.36
CA ALA A 24 -0.82 -21.48 10.51
C ALA A 24 -0.47 -22.56 11.56
N HIS A 25 -1.22 -23.68 11.57
CA HIS A 25 -1.03 -24.81 12.48
C HIS A 25 -0.02 -25.86 12.00
N ILE A 26 0.55 -25.70 10.80
CA ILE A 26 1.53 -26.64 10.26
C ILE A 26 2.83 -26.56 11.05
N ARG A 27 3.39 -27.71 11.43
CA ARG A 27 4.72 -27.83 12.10
C ARG A 27 5.69 -28.77 11.40
N GLN A 28 5.17 -29.74 10.66
CA GLN A 28 6.00 -30.74 10.01
C GLN A 28 6.79 -30.11 8.86
N LEU A 29 8.12 -30.21 8.90
CA LEU A 29 9.03 -29.62 7.90
C LEU A 29 8.64 -29.97 6.46
N LYS A 30 8.25 -31.24 6.19
CA LYS A 30 7.80 -31.67 4.86
C LYS A 30 6.55 -30.92 4.39
N LYS A 31 5.61 -30.64 5.30
CA LYS A 31 4.40 -29.87 4.99
C LYS A 31 4.71 -28.39 4.80
N VAL A 32 5.59 -27.81 5.64
CA VAL A 32 6.05 -26.42 5.49
C VAL A 32 6.70 -26.23 4.12
N ARG A 33 7.65 -27.10 3.76
CA ARG A 33 8.30 -27.11 2.45
C ARG A 33 7.29 -27.13 1.30
N LYS A 34 6.33 -28.05 1.34
CA LYS A 34 5.28 -28.16 0.32
C LYS A 34 4.52 -26.84 0.15
N VAL A 35 4.16 -26.16 1.23
CA VAL A 35 3.45 -24.86 1.17
C VAL A 35 4.36 -23.77 0.59
N VAL A 36 5.63 -23.70 1.00
CA VAL A 36 6.59 -22.72 0.46
C VAL A 36 6.80 -22.94 -1.05
N GLU A 37 6.92 -24.19 -1.49
CA GLU A 37 7.05 -24.56 -2.91
C GLU A 37 5.80 -24.20 -3.72
N GLN A 38 4.60 -24.42 -3.18
CA GLN A 38 3.34 -24.01 -3.82
C GLN A 38 3.27 -22.50 -4.05
N HIS A 39 3.87 -21.71 -3.16
CA HIS A 39 3.88 -20.25 -3.23
C HIS A 39 5.23 -19.68 -3.70
N LYS A 40 6.08 -20.49 -4.34
CA LYS A 40 7.44 -20.10 -4.76
C LYS A 40 7.47 -18.87 -5.67
N ALA A 41 6.47 -18.69 -6.53
CA ALA A 41 6.36 -17.52 -7.39
C ALA A 41 6.14 -16.23 -6.56
N SER A 42 5.28 -16.29 -5.55
CA SER A 42 4.99 -15.17 -4.64
C SER A 42 6.14 -14.89 -3.68
N LEU A 43 6.88 -15.92 -3.28
CA LEU A 43 8.03 -15.83 -2.37
C LEU A 43 9.37 -15.66 -3.09
N ARG A 44 9.37 -15.44 -4.41
CA ARG A 44 10.58 -15.44 -5.25
C ARG A 44 11.68 -14.53 -4.71
N THR A 45 11.34 -13.27 -4.41
CA THR A 45 12.32 -12.29 -3.92
C THR A 45 12.91 -12.68 -2.57
N LEU A 46 12.09 -13.25 -1.67
CA LEU A 46 12.57 -13.72 -0.37
C LEU A 46 13.52 -14.92 -0.55
N ILE A 47 13.15 -15.87 -1.40
CA ILE A 47 13.93 -17.08 -1.67
C ILE A 47 15.24 -16.74 -2.39
N GLN A 48 15.25 -15.77 -3.30
CA GLN A 48 16.46 -15.29 -3.96
C GLN A 48 17.45 -14.67 -2.97
N ASP A 49 16.95 -13.88 -2.02
CA ASP A 49 17.81 -13.15 -1.08
C ASP A 49 18.31 -14.03 0.09
N LEU A 50 17.45 -14.89 0.64
CA LEU A 50 17.79 -15.70 1.82
C LEU A 50 18.26 -17.11 1.46
N GLY A 51 17.85 -17.62 0.30
CA GLY A 51 17.93 -19.04 -0.06
C GLY A 51 16.70 -19.83 0.41
N GLU A 52 16.33 -20.84 -0.37
CA GLU A 52 15.12 -21.65 -0.18
C GLU A 52 15.11 -22.40 1.15
N GLU A 53 16.19 -23.12 1.48
CA GLU A 53 16.29 -23.88 2.73
C GLU A 53 16.20 -22.98 3.97
N LYS A 54 16.92 -21.85 3.96
CA LYS A 54 16.88 -20.89 5.08
C LYS A 54 15.51 -20.26 5.25
N THR A 55 14.81 -20.02 4.14
CA THR A 55 13.43 -19.52 4.17
C THR A 55 12.51 -20.57 4.81
N ILE A 56 12.61 -21.84 4.41
CA ILE A 56 11.80 -22.93 4.97
C ILE A 56 12.08 -23.10 6.48
N GLU A 57 13.35 -23.06 6.89
CA GLU A 57 13.74 -23.15 8.31
C GLU A 57 13.21 -21.98 9.14
N ALA A 58 13.33 -20.76 8.62
CA ALA A 58 12.82 -19.57 9.30
C ALA A 58 11.28 -19.59 9.41
N VAL A 59 10.58 -19.99 8.35
CA VAL A 59 9.13 -20.18 8.38
C VAL A 59 8.74 -21.24 9.41
N ARG A 60 9.48 -22.36 9.48
CA ARG A 60 9.23 -23.41 10.48
C ARG A 60 9.40 -22.89 11.92
N ASP A 61 10.49 -22.17 12.20
CA ASP A 61 10.72 -21.57 13.53
C ASP A 61 9.58 -20.61 13.93
N LEU A 62 9.13 -19.76 13.01
CA LEU A 62 8.00 -18.85 13.26
C LEU A 62 6.67 -19.61 13.50
N LEU A 63 6.43 -20.69 12.77
CA LEU A 63 5.28 -21.58 12.98
C LEU A 63 5.37 -22.26 14.36
N GLU A 64 6.52 -22.83 14.73
CA GLU A 64 6.73 -23.45 16.06
C GLU A 64 6.45 -22.49 17.21
N ARG A 65 6.84 -21.22 17.05
CA ARG A 65 6.55 -20.12 17.98
C ARG A 65 5.09 -19.65 17.96
N ARG A 66 4.25 -20.20 17.07
CA ARG A 66 2.83 -19.84 16.88
C ARG A 66 2.63 -18.36 16.50
N ILE A 67 3.60 -17.78 15.81
CA ILE A 67 3.57 -16.36 15.44
C ILE A 67 2.52 -16.10 14.35
N PHE A 68 2.38 -17.02 13.38
CA PHE A 68 1.35 -16.93 12.35
C PHE A 68 -0.07 -17.19 12.87
N GLU A 69 -0.22 -17.84 14.02
CA GLU A 69 -1.53 -18.17 14.62
C GLU A 69 -2.06 -17.05 15.52
N SER A 70 -1.19 -16.19 16.02
CA SER A 70 -1.53 -15.26 17.10
C SER A 70 -0.92 -13.89 16.84
N GLU A 71 -1.79 -12.92 16.57
CA GLU A 71 -1.37 -11.54 16.41
C GLU A 71 -0.69 -11.00 17.67
N LEU A 72 -1.13 -11.41 18.86
CA LEU A 72 -0.46 -11.04 20.11
C LEU A 72 0.99 -11.52 20.13
N ARG A 73 1.26 -12.76 19.70
CA ARG A 73 2.64 -13.28 19.61
C ARG A 73 3.44 -12.55 18.54
N ALA A 74 2.83 -12.23 17.40
CA ALA A 74 3.48 -11.42 16.38
C ALA A 74 3.81 -10.00 16.88
N LYS A 75 2.93 -9.38 17.68
CA LYS A 75 3.18 -8.08 18.33
C LYS A 75 4.32 -8.14 19.34
N ILE A 76 4.45 -9.24 20.06
CA ILE A 76 5.55 -9.44 21.00
C ILE A 76 6.88 -9.65 20.26
N GLU A 77 6.91 -10.44 19.19
CA GLU A 77 8.14 -10.73 18.45
C GLU A 77 8.57 -9.56 17.54
N PHE A 78 7.62 -8.84 16.93
CA PHE A 78 7.86 -7.75 15.96
C PHE A 78 7.08 -6.47 16.32
N PRO A 79 7.29 -5.88 17.51
CA PRO A 79 6.50 -4.74 17.99
C PRO A 79 6.52 -3.55 17.03
N GLU A 80 7.63 -3.29 16.36
CA GLU A 80 7.79 -2.19 15.41
C GLU A 80 6.82 -2.26 14.23
N LEU A 81 6.36 -3.46 13.82
CA LEU A 81 5.39 -3.58 12.73
C LEU A 81 4.01 -3.01 13.09
N PHE A 82 3.68 -3.04 14.38
CA PHE A 82 2.37 -2.71 14.91
C PHE A 82 2.32 -1.35 15.59
N HIS A 83 3.48 -0.74 15.90
CA HIS A 83 3.55 0.58 16.48
C HIS A 83 3.63 1.65 15.39
N SER A 84 2.50 2.31 15.11
CA SER A 84 2.45 3.57 14.36
C SER A 84 2.06 4.70 15.31
N SER A 85 2.51 5.93 15.06
CA SER A 85 2.08 7.06 15.90
C SER A 85 0.57 7.29 15.73
N PRO A 86 -0.17 7.70 16.79
CA PRO A 86 -1.61 7.95 16.68
C PRO A 86 -1.96 8.94 15.56
N LYS A 87 -1.12 9.96 15.35
CA LYS A 87 -1.29 10.94 14.27
C LYS A 87 -1.21 10.29 12.89
N GLN A 88 -0.26 9.38 12.67
CA GLN A 88 -0.14 8.66 11.40
C GLN A 88 -1.31 7.71 11.19
N GLU A 89 -1.77 7.01 12.23
CA GLU A 89 -2.93 6.12 12.11
C GLU A 89 -4.21 6.88 11.76
N ILE A 90 -4.44 8.04 12.40
CA ILE A 90 -5.57 8.92 12.06
C ILE A 90 -5.48 9.41 10.61
N GLN A 91 -4.30 9.83 10.15
CA GLN A 91 -4.10 10.28 8.76
C GLN A 91 -4.35 9.17 7.74
N ARG A 92 -3.86 7.95 8.02
CA ARG A 92 -4.08 6.78 7.17
C ARG A 92 -5.55 6.40 7.13
N GLU A 93 -6.20 6.35 8.29
CA GLU A 93 -7.63 6.04 8.38
C GLU A 93 -8.48 7.08 7.64
N ALA A 94 -8.17 8.37 7.78
CA ALA A 94 -8.84 9.43 7.03
C ALA A 94 -8.65 9.26 5.52
N SER A 95 -7.44 8.95 5.06
CA SER A 95 -7.14 8.69 3.64
C SER A 95 -7.89 7.47 3.10
N GLU A 96 -7.99 6.39 3.89
CA GLU A 96 -8.76 5.18 3.53
C GLU A 96 -10.26 5.48 3.41
N ILE A 97 -10.82 6.22 4.37
CA ILE A 97 -12.24 6.60 4.38
C ILE A 97 -12.55 7.52 3.19
N ASP A 98 -11.71 8.51 2.94
CA ASP A 98 -11.90 9.48 1.87
C ASP A 98 -11.86 8.82 0.48
N ALA A 99 -10.85 7.98 0.25
CA ALA A 99 -10.74 7.26 -1.01
C ALA A 99 -11.85 6.23 -1.23
N ALA A 100 -12.31 5.55 -0.17
CA ALA A 100 -13.46 4.66 -0.26
C ALA A 100 -14.75 5.43 -0.59
N ARG A 101 -14.94 6.62 0.01
CA ARG A 101 -16.07 7.49 -0.29
C ARG A 101 -16.04 7.98 -1.73
N SER A 102 -14.92 8.53 -2.20
CA SER A 102 -14.80 9.00 -3.58
C SER A 102 -15.00 7.87 -4.60
N ALA A 103 -14.53 6.66 -4.30
CA ALA A 103 -14.79 5.51 -5.16
C ALA A 103 -16.29 5.18 -5.23
N ALA A 104 -16.99 5.17 -4.09
CA ALA A 104 -18.43 4.95 -4.04
C ALA A 104 -19.23 6.06 -4.75
N GLU A 105 -18.83 7.32 -4.59
CA GLU A 105 -19.43 8.46 -5.29
C GLU A 105 -19.30 8.31 -6.82
N ALA A 106 -18.12 7.98 -7.33
CA ALA A 106 -17.90 7.74 -8.75
C ALA A 106 -18.75 6.59 -9.31
N ILE A 107 -18.94 5.53 -8.52
CA ILE A 107 -19.83 4.40 -8.88
C ILE A 107 -21.29 4.85 -8.94
N ASN A 108 -21.74 5.66 -7.97
CA ASN A 108 -23.10 6.16 -7.90
C ASN A 108 -23.43 7.18 -9.00
N GLU A 109 -22.48 8.04 -9.39
CA GLU A 109 -22.65 8.94 -10.52
C GLU A 109 -22.94 8.20 -11.83
N ILE A 110 -22.20 7.11 -12.10
CA ILE A 110 -22.45 6.26 -13.28
C ILE A 110 -23.82 5.57 -13.19
N ALA A 111 -24.18 5.07 -12.00
CA ALA A 111 -25.48 4.43 -11.78
C ALA A 111 -26.65 5.36 -12.11
N ILE A 112 -26.58 6.62 -11.70
CA ILE A 112 -27.63 7.62 -11.97
C ILE A 112 -27.79 7.85 -13.49
N VAL A 113 -26.69 7.90 -14.25
CA VAL A 113 -26.74 8.06 -15.71
C VAL A 113 -27.38 6.83 -16.37
N GLU A 114 -27.00 5.61 -15.98
CA GLU A 114 -27.60 4.39 -16.52
C GLU A 114 -29.10 4.27 -16.20
N GLU A 115 -29.51 4.64 -14.98
CA GLU A 115 -30.92 4.58 -14.58
C GLU A 115 -31.77 5.63 -15.32
N ALA A 116 -31.23 6.80 -15.61
CA ALA A 116 -31.89 7.81 -16.41
C ALA A 116 -32.07 7.39 -17.87
N GLU A 117 -31.09 6.69 -18.45
CA GLU A 117 -31.16 6.18 -19.83
C GLU A 117 -32.09 4.96 -19.97
N ALA A 118 -32.23 4.14 -18.93
CA ALA A 118 -33.08 2.95 -18.93
C ALA A 118 -34.60 3.26 -18.80
N ASP A 119 -34.97 4.44 -18.32
CA ASP A 119 -36.38 4.91 -18.27
C ASP A 119 -36.82 5.61 -19.57
N THR A 120 -35.91 5.83 -20.53
CA THR A 120 -36.17 6.41 -21.85
C THR A 120 -36.03 5.38 -22.97
N ASP A 121 -36.81 4.30 -22.92
CA ASP A 121 -36.89 3.40 -24.07
C ASP A 121 -37.85 3.99 -25.11
N GLY A 122 -37.32 4.86 -25.98
CA GLY A 122 -38.07 5.45 -27.08
C GLY A 122 -37.50 6.69 -27.73
N GLU A 123 -36.22 6.72 -28.11
CA GLU A 123 -35.79 7.30 -29.40
C GLU A 123 -34.28 7.15 -29.61
N ALA A 124 -33.91 6.63 -30.78
CA ALA A 124 -32.53 6.55 -31.24
C ALA A 124 -31.93 7.95 -31.40
N GLY A 125 -30.77 8.18 -30.79
CA GLY A 125 -30.05 9.45 -30.88
C GLY A 125 -28.55 9.30 -30.65
N GLU A 126 -27.84 9.09 -31.76
CA GLU A 126 -26.49 9.56 -32.09
C GLU A 126 -25.35 9.52 -31.04
N ALA A 127 -24.38 8.66 -31.34
CA ALA A 127 -23.08 8.59 -30.69
C ALA A 127 -22.33 9.94 -30.74
N THR A 128 -22.09 10.53 -29.58
CA THR A 128 -21.12 11.64 -29.42
C THR A 128 -19.82 11.08 -28.88
N VAL A 129 -18.79 11.17 -29.73
CA VAL A 129 -17.40 10.83 -29.42
C VAL A 129 -16.87 11.85 -28.40
N VAL A 130 -16.66 11.43 -27.14
CA VAL A 130 -15.95 12.24 -26.16
C VAL A 130 -14.46 11.98 -26.30
N ASN A 131 -13.79 13.05 -26.69
CA ASN A 131 -12.36 13.19 -26.88
C ASN A 131 -11.60 12.84 -25.59
N GLY A 132 -10.65 11.91 -25.70
CA GLY A 132 -9.75 11.55 -24.60
C GLY A 132 -8.77 12.70 -24.33
N ASN A 133 -8.85 13.27 -23.13
CA ASN A 133 -7.74 14.05 -22.57
C ASN A 133 -6.88 13.09 -21.74
N GLU A 134 -5.88 12.51 -22.38
CA GLU A 134 -4.75 11.89 -21.71
C GLU A 134 -3.97 12.99 -20.99
N ALA A 135 -4.12 13.07 -19.66
CA ALA A 135 -3.22 13.82 -18.82
C ALA A 135 -1.93 13.01 -18.66
N GLU A 136 -1.06 13.09 -19.67
CA GLU A 136 0.34 12.71 -19.55
C GLU A 136 0.99 13.61 -18.49
N SER A 137 1.25 13.04 -17.31
CA SER A 137 2.18 13.61 -16.34
C SER A 137 3.59 13.34 -16.83
N HIS A 138 4.05 14.19 -17.74
CA HIS A 138 5.45 14.31 -18.09
C HIS A 138 6.19 14.89 -16.87
N ASP A 139 6.77 14.02 -16.04
CA ASP A 139 7.79 14.39 -15.06
C ASP A 139 9.02 14.90 -15.82
N THR A 140 9.06 16.21 -16.07
CA THR A 140 10.29 16.91 -16.39
C THR A 140 11.21 16.82 -15.18
N ALA A 141 12.37 16.20 -15.38
CA ALA A 141 13.48 16.17 -14.44
C ALA A 141 13.94 17.59 -14.09
N GLU A 142 13.28 18.22 -13.11
CA GLU A 142 13.81 19.38 -12.43
C GLU A 142 14.99 18.92 -11.59
N ALA A 143 16.17 19.45 -11.91
CA ALA A 143 17.38 19.31 -11.13
C ALA A 143 17.10 19.73 -9.67
N SER A 144 16.89 18.72 -8.83
CA SER A 144 16.53 18.93 -7.43
C SER A 144 17.70 19.57 -6.69
N ASN A 145 17.45 20.77 -6.17
CA ASN A 145 18.31 21.47 -5.22
C ASN A 145 18.70 20.51 -4.07
N PRO A 146 19.99 20.21 -3.83
CA PRO A 146 20.43 19.10 -2.97
C PRO A 146 20.06 19.23 -1.48
N MET A 147 19.46 20.36 -1.08
CA MET A 147 19.16 20.72 0.30
C MET A 147 17.74 20.35 0.77
N LYS A 148 16.81 19.97 -0.13
CA LYS A 148 15.44 19.61 0.31
C LYS A 148 15.42 18.19 0.88
N PRO A 149 14.84 17.98 2.09
CA PRO A 149 14.67 16.64 2.63
C PRO A 149 13.71 15.84 1.73
N ALA A 150 14.04 14.57 1.48
CA ALA A 150 13.17 13.67 0.74
C ALA A 150 11.88 13.45 1.54
N VAL A 151 10.74 13.82 0.96
CA VAL A 151 9.42 13.55 1.54
C VAL A 151 9.01 12.15 1.10
N LEU A 152 8.72 11.27 2.07
CA LEU A 152 8.23 9.93 1.75
C LEU A 152 6.79 10.01 1.20
N PRO A 153 6.50 9.38 0.05
CA PRO A 153 5.13 9.31 -0.45
C PRO A 153 4.28 8.43 0.48
N SER A 154 3.00 8.79 0.62
CA SER A 154 2.05 7.93 1.31
C SER A 154 1.87 6.63 0.53
N LEU A 155 1.89 5.49 1.24
CA LEU A 155 1.51 4.20 0.67
C LEU A 155 0.00 3.93 0.82
N TYR A 156 -0.76 4.86 1.37
CA TYR A 156 -2.20 4.75 1.59
C TYR A 156 -2.96 5.62 0.58
N PRO A 157 -4.16 5.20 0.15
CA PRO A 157 -4.94 4.04 0.65
C PRO A 157 -4.47 2.68 0.08
N ILE A 158 -4.96 1.58 0.65
CA ILE A 158 -4.67 0.21 0.20
C ILE A 158 -5.56 -0.13 -1.00
N PHE A 159 -4.93 -0.44 -2.13
CA PHE A 159 -5.58 -0.98 -3.31
C PHE A 159 -5.21 -2.46 -3.53
N ILE A 160 -6.16 -3.21 -4.06
CA ILE A 160 -5.95 -4.59 -4.51
C ILE A 160 -5.60 -4.56 -6.00
N PRO A 161 -4.69 -5.43 -6.48
CA PRO A 161 -4.50 -5.60 -7.91
C PRO A 161 -5.82 -5.83 -8.65
N TYR A 162 -6.04 -5.08 -9.71
CA TYR A 162 -7.33 -5.02 -10.41
C TYR A 162 -7.90 -6.40 -10.79
N LYS A 163 -7.05 -7.32 -11.27
CA LYS A 163 -7.46 -8.68 -11.60
C LYS A 163 -8.11 -9.41 -10.43
N ALA A 164 -7.58 -9.24 -9.21
CA ALA A 164 -8.13 -9.85 -8.01
C ALA A 164 -9.42 -9.15 -7.56
N GLN A 165 -9.47 -7.81 -7.62
CA GLN A 165 -10.70 -7.05 -7.40
C GLN A 165 -11.83 -7.55 -8.32
N HIS A 166 -11.60 -7.60 -9.62
CA HIS A 166 -12.59 -8.02 -10.61
C HIS A 166 -13.08 -9.45 -10.35
N LEU A 167 -12.20 -10.36 -9.95
CA LEU A 167 -12.58 -11.72 -9.58
C LEU A 167 -13.49 -11.75 -8.35
N ILE A 168 -13.15 -11.00 -7.30
CA ILE A 168 -13.93 -10.94 -6.05
C ILE A 168 -15.32 -10.37 -6.32
N LEU A 169 -15.40 -9.22 -6.99
CA LEU A 169 -16.67 -8.53 -7.24
C LEU A 169 -17.60 -9.33 -8.14
N ASN A 170 -17.07 -9.97 -9.19
CA ASN A 170 -17.89 -10.81 -10.07
C ASN A 170 -18.40 -12.05 -9.35
N GLU A 171 -17.58 -12.68 -8.50
CA GLU A 171 -18.02 -13.86 -7.76
C GLU A 171 -19.06 -13.48 -6.70
N ALA A 172 -18.90 -12.34 -6.03
CA ALA A 172 -19.90 -11.81 -5.12
C ALA A 172 -21.22 -11.49 -5.84
N GLN A 173 -21.16 -10.86 -7.01
CA GLN A 173 -22.35 -10.58 -7.83
C GLN A 173 -23.05 -11.88 -8.24
N ARG A 174 -22.30 -12.85 -8.75
CA ARG A 174 -22.82 -14.16 -9.18
C ARG A 174 -23.56 -14.87 -8.05
N LEU A 175 -22.98 -14.89 -6.85
CA LEU A 175 -23.61 -15.49 -5.67
C LEU A 175 -24.90 -14.76 -5.28
N LEU A 176 -24.94 -13.43 -5.37
CA LEU A 176 -26.18 -12.69 -5.11
C LEU A 176 -27.25 -12.92 -6.15
N GLU A 177 -26.91 -12.97 -7.44
CA GLU A 177 -27.87 -13.24 -8.52
C GLU A 177 -28.54 -14.61 -8.32
N GLU A 178 -27.75 -15.62 -7.96
CA GLU A 178 -28.28 -16.93 -7.60
C GLU A 178 -29.18 -16.89 -6.35
N SER A 179 -28.74 -16.17 -5.31
CA SER A 179 -29.52 -16.00 -4.07
C SER A 179 -30.88 -15.34 -4.34
N CYS A 180 -30.87 -14.24 -5.10
CA CYS A 180 -32.07 -13.55 -5.50
C CYS A 180 -32.98 -14.41 -6.39
N PHE A 181 -32.42 -15.17 -7.33
CA PHE A 181 -33.20 -16.05 -8.20
C PHE A 181 -33.94 -17.13 -7.39
N GLU A 182 -33.26 -17.83 -6.49
CA GLU A 182 -33.89 -18.86 -5.66
C GLU A 182 -34.96 -18.27 -4.74
N PHE A 183 -34.71 -17.08 -4.20
CA PHE A 183 -35.71 -16.35 -3.42
C PHE A 183 -36.95 -16.01 -4.26
N LEU A 184 -36.76 -15.44 -5.45
CA LEU A 184 -37.84 -15.11 -6.38
C LEU A 184 -38.58 -16.36 -6.86
N GLN A 185 -37.89 -17.47 -7.10
CA GLN A 185 -38.53 -18.72 -7.50
C GLN A 185 -39.45 -19.27 -6.41
N LYS A 186 -39.08 -19.08 -5.14
CA LYS A 186 -39.89 -19.50 -4.00
C LYS A 186 -41.12 -18.62 -3.77
N TRP A 187 -40.97 -17.31 -3.89
CA TRP A 187 -42.00 -16.35 -3.45
C TRP A 187 -42.77 -15.66 -4.57
N LEU A 188 -42.21 -15.59 -5.78
CA LEU A 188 -42.78 -14.94 -6.97
C LEU A 188 -42.65 -15.82 -8.25
N PRO A 189 -42.97 -17.14 -8.21
CA PRO A 189 -42.74 -18.04 -9.34
C PRO A 189 -43.49 -17.60 -10.61
N SER A 190 -44.75 -17.16 -10.49
CA SER A 190 -45.56 -16.72 -11.63
C SER A 190 -44.97 -15.50 -12.34
N THR A 191 -44.25 -14.62 -11.60
CA THR A 191 -43.58 -13.47 -12.21
C THR A 191 -42.36 -13.92 -13.02
N LEU A 192 -41.60 -14.92 -12.55
CA LEU A 192 -40.48 -15.48 -13.30
C LEU A 192 -40.97 -16.15 -14.60
N GLU A 193 -42.04 -16.95 -14.52
CA GLU A 193 -42.65 -17.62 -15.67
C GLU A 193 -43.14 -16.59 -16.71
N GLN A 194 -43.85 -15.55 -16.29
CA GLN A 194 -44.35 -14.51 -17.19
C GLN A 194 -43.22 -13.75 -17.89
N LYS A 195 -42.07 -13.58 -17.23
CA LYS A 195 -40.89 -12.90 -17.76
C LYS A 195 -39.94 -13.82 -18.55
N GLY A 196 -40.19 -15.13 -18.56
CA GLY A 196 -39.32 -16.11 -19.22
C GLY A 196 -37.94 -16.22 -18.56
N TRP A 197 -37.84 -15.96 -17.25
CA TRP A 197 -36.59 -16.01 -16.52
C TRP A 197 -36.36 -17.41 -15.95
N GLU A 198 -35.57 -18.21 -16.66
CA GLU A 198 -35.39 -19.64 -16.38
C GLU A 198 -34.26 -19.96 -15.39
N CYS A 199 -33.26 -19.08 -15.27
CA CYS A 199 -32.15 -19.27 -14.34
C CYS A 199 -31.60 -17.95 -13.77
N ALA A 200 -30.72 -18.05 -12.79
CA ALA A 200 -30.08 -16.89 -12.15
C ALA A 200 -29.37 -15.97 -13.16
N SER A 201 -28.70 -16.55 -14.16
CA SER A 201 -28.03 -15.79 -15.22
C SER A 201 -28.98 -15.07 -16.18
N SER A 202 -30.28 -15.39 -16.16
CA SER A 202 -31.29 -14.70 -16.96
C SER A 202 -31.75 -13.38 -16.34
N ILE A 203 -31.41 -13.12 -15.07
CA ILE A 203 -31.86 -11.93 -14.34
C ILE A 203 -30.66 -11.19 -13.79
N GLU A 204 -30.51 -9.96 -14.23
CA GLU A 204 -29.53 -9.02 -13.68
C GLU A 204 -29.82 -8.70 -12.20
N LEU A 205 -28.77 -8.60 -11.38
CA LEU A 205 -28.89 -8.35 -9.94
C LEU A 205 -29.81 -7.15 -9.62
N THR A 206 -29.64 -6.02 -10.30
CA THR A 206 -30.47 -4.81 -10.12
C THR A 206 -31.95 -5.07 -10.43
N LYS A 207 -32.25 -5.85 -11.47
CA LYS A 207 -33.63 -6.20 -11.83
C LYS A 207 -34.25 -7.08 -10.75
N SER A 208 -33.50 -8.06 -10.25
CA SER A 208 -33.94 -8.90 -9.14
C SER A 208 -34.26 -8.08 -7.89
N MET A 209 -33.36 -7.18 -7.49
CA MET A 209 -33.57 -6.34 -6.30
C MET A 209 -34.76 -5.39 -6.45
N ARG A 210 -34.94 -4.75 -7.61
CA ARG A 210 -36.13 -3.93 -7.91
C ARG A 210 -37.41 -4.76 -7.85
N LEU A 211 -37.38 -5.99 -8.34
CA LEU A 211 -38.55 -6.88 -8.30
C LEU A 211 -38.91 -7.26 -6.86
N ILE A 212 -37.91 -7.60 -6.04
CA ILE A 212 -38.10 -7.89 -4.60
C ILE A 212 -38.68 -6.67 -3.89
N ALA A 213 -38.09 -5.47 -4.08
CA ALA A 213 -38.56 -4.24 -3.46
C ALA A 213 -40.04 -3.95 -3.79
N ARG A 214 -40.41 -4.04 -5.08
CA ARG A 214 -41.78 -3.75 -5.54
C ARG A 214 -42.83 -4.70 -4.98
N ASN A 215 -42.45 -5.94 -4.71
CA ASN A 215 -43.37 -6.99 -4.24
C ASN A 215 -43.23 -7.29 -2.74
N ALA A 216 -42.36 -6.58 -2.02
CA ALA A 216 -42.05 -6.85 -0.62
C ALA A 216 -43.30 -6.88 0.27
N ALA A 217 -44.28 -6.02 0.02
CA ALA A 217 -45.55 -5.99 0.77
C ALA A 217 -46.43 -7.23 0.58
N GLY A 218 -46.27 -7.95 -0.55
CA GLY A 218 -46.99 -9.19 -0.86
C GLY A 218 -46.26 -10.46 -0.44
N ILE A 219 -44.99 -10.35 -0.04
CA ILE A 219 -44.17 -11.47 0.44
C ILE A 219 -44.34 -11.60 1.96
N PRO A 220 -44.52 -12.81 2.52
CA PRO A 220 -44.59 -13.00 3.97
C PRO A 220 -43.37 -12.41 4.67
N LYS A 221 -43.57 -11.71 5.79
CA LYS A 221 -42.46 -11.06 6.51
C LYS A 221 -41.41 -12.06 6.98
N GLU A 222 -41.84 -13.28 7.29
CA GLU A 222 -40.99 -14.39 7.72
C GLU A 222 -40.08 -14.92 6.59
N ALA A 223 -40.32 -14.52 5.34
CA ALA A 223 -39.43 -14.78 4.23
C ALA A 223 -38.11 -14.02 4.35
N PHE A 224 -38.15 -12.83 4.97
CA PHE A 224 -36.99 -12.00 5.19
C PHE A 224 -36.46 -12.25 6.61
N ILE A 225 -35.19 -12.60 6.71
CA ILE A 225 -34.54 -12.67 8.02
C ILE A 225 -34.35 -11.24 8.53
N ASP A 226 -34.98 -10.94 9.66
CA ASP A 226 -34.80 -9.65 10.33
C ASP A 226 -33.40 -9.56 10.94
N LEU A 227 -32.56 -8.70 10.34
CA LEU A 227 -31.22 -8.39 10.82
C LEU A 227 -31.20 -7.17 11.77
N GLY A 228 -32.38 -6.67 12.18
CA GLY A 228 -32.55 -5.54 13.08
C GLY A 228 -32.74 -4.21 12.35
N ASN A 229 -31.86 -3.23 12.62
CA ASN A 229 -32.12 -1.80 12.37
C ASN A 229 -32.01 -1.33 10.91
N ILE A 230 -31.77 -2.22 9.94
CA ILE A 230 -31.55 -1.83 8.54
C ILE A 230 -32.80 -2.14 7.73
N PRO A 231 -33.52 -1.13 7.20
CA PRO A 231 -34.65 -1.36 6.31
C PRO A 231 -34.26 -2.15 5.06
N LEU A 232 -35.16 -3.00 4.57
CA LEU A 232 -34.94 -3.83 3.38
C LEU A 232 -34.51 -2.99 2.17
N GLU A 233 -35.09 -1.79 2.01
CA GLU A 233 -34.77 -0.86 0.92
C GLU A 233 -33.31 -0.42 0.96
N GLN A 234 -32.75 -0.20 2.15
CA GLN A 234 -31.34 0.16 2.31
C GLN A 234 -30.42 -1.03 2.00
N ILE A 235 -30.81 -2.25 2.37
CA ILE A 235 -30.05 -3.47 2.06
C ILE A 235 -30.00 -3.70 0.54
N LEU A 236 -31.15 -3.59 -0.12
CA LEU A 236 -31.26 -3.72 -1.58
C LEU A 236 -30.49 -2.61 -2.31
N PHE A 237 -30.55 -1.37 -1.81
CA PHE A 237 -29.81 -0.25 -2.39
C PHE A 237 -28.29 -0.46 -2.27
N ALA A 238 -27.79 -0.83 -1.09
CA ALA A 238 -26.36 -1.05 -0.87
C ALA A 238 -25.78 -2.20 -1.74
N ALA A 239 -26.58 -3.24 -2.00
CA ALA A 239 -26.18 -4.32 -2.90
C ALA A 239 -26.20 -3.92 -4.38
N ASN A 240 -26.91 -2.83 -4.75
CA ASN A 240 -26.91 -2.29 -6.11
C ASN A 240 -25.53 -1.75 -6.50
N GLU A 241 -24.80 -1.15 -5.57
CA GLU A 241 -23.44 -0.63 -5.79
C GLU A 241 -22.45 -1.74 -6.20
N LEU A 242 -22.70 -2.99 -5.79
CA LEU A 242 -21.88 -4.15 -6.16
C LEU A 242 -21.90 -4.41 -7.67
N ARG A 243 -23.09 -4.39 -8.30
CA ARG A 243 -23.21 -4.55 -9.76
C ARG A 243 -22.42 -3.46 -10.47
N HIS A 244 -22.66 -2.21 -10.10
CA HIS A 244 -22.01 -1.08 -10.76
C HIS A 244 -20.48 -1.18 -10.64
N SER A 245 -19.96 -1.60 -9.48
CA SER A 245 -18.53 -1.84 -9.28
C SER A 245 -17.97 -2.99 -10.13
N ALA A 246 -18.71 -4.09 -10.24
CA ALA A 246 -18.30 -5.26 -11.02
C ALA A 246 -18.33 -4.99 -12.53
N VAL A 247 -19.37 -4.31 -13.01
CA VAL A 247 -19.64 -4.03 -14.44
C VAL A 247 -18.77 -2.88 -14.96
N HIS A 248 -18.66 -1.78 -14.21
CA HIS A 248 -17.97 -0.56 -14.68
C HIS A 248 -16.47 -0.59 -14.49
N ARG A 249 -15.93 -1.67 -13.91
CA ARG A 249 -14.50 -1.97 -13.92
C ARG A 249 -13.62 -0.85 -13.34
N LEU A 250 -14.18 0.00 -12.48
CA LEU A 250 -13.45 1.09 -11.83
C LEU A 250 -12.53 0.53 -10.74
N PRO A 251 -11.28 1.02 -10.63
CA PRO A 251 -10.44 0.71 -9.48
C PRO A 251 -11.12 1.10 -8.17
N ASN A 252 -11.11 0.20 -7.18
CA ASN A 252 -11.69 0.46 -5.87
C ASN A 252 -10.67 0.17 -4.76
N THR A 253 -10.81 0.86 -3.64
CA THR A 253 -9.99 0.60 -2.45
C THR A 253 -10.29 -0.79 -1.89
N ALA A 254 -9.32 -1.40 -1.21
CA ALA A 254 -9.55 -2.69 -0.55
C ALA A 254 -10.69 -2.60 0.49
N ARG A 255 -10.78 -1.45 1.18
CA ARG A 255 -11.88 -1.10 2.07
C ARG A 255 -13.23 -1.10 1.34
N GLY A 256 -13.35 -0.38 0.23
CA GLY A 256 -14.58 -0.31 -0.54
C GLY A 256 -15.03 -1.68 -1.05
N ILE A 257 -14.10 -2.50 -1.56
CA ILE A 257 -14.40 -3.88 -2.01
C ILE A 257 -14.96 -4.71 -0.85
N ARG A 258 -14.35 -4.64 0.33
CA ARG A 258 -14.84 -5.33 1.52
C ARG A 258 -16.23 -4.87 1.93
N ASP A 259 -16.49 -3.58 1.89
CA ASP A 259 -17.79 -3.02 2.27
C ASP A 259 -18.89 -3.48 1.31
N LEU A 260 -18.60 -3.56 0.00
CA LEU A 260 -19.50 -4.16 -0.99
C LEU A 260 -19.75 -5.65 -0.72
N CYS A 261 -18.72 -6.42 -0.37
CA CYS A 261 -18.90 -7.82 0.00
C CYS A 261 -19.74 -7.98 1.29
N LYS A 262 -19.61 -7.09 2.27
CA LYS A 262 -20.44 -7.08 3.47
C LYS A 262 -21.90 -6.75 3.17
N SER A 263 -22.16 -5.82 2.25
CA SER A 263 -23.51 -5.57 1.73
C SER A 263 -24.09 -6.82 1.08
N ALA A 264 -23.27 -7.57 0.33
CA ALA A 264 -23.69 -8.84 -0.25
C ALA A 264 -24.01 -9.92 0.81
N VAL A 265 -23.19 -10.07 1.85
CA VAL A 265 -23.49 -10.97 2.99
C VAL A 265 -24.82 -10.60 3.63
N THR A 266 -25.03 -9.31 3.88
CA THR A 266 -26.26 -8.79 4.48
C THR A 266 -27.48 -9.13 3.63
N LEU A 267 -27.42 -8.92 2.31
CA LEU A 267 -28.51 -9.27 1.41
C LEU A 267 -28.78 -10.77 1.38
N ALA A 268 -27.77 -11.62 1.16
CA ALA A 268 -27.94 -13.07 1.12
C ALA A 268 -28.55 -13.61 2.42
N THR A 269 -28.10 -13.09 3.57
CA THR A 269 -28.65 -13.45 4.88
C THR A 269 -30.11 -12.99 5.02
N THR A 270 -30.42 -11.77 4.58
CA THR A 270 -31.79 -11.23 4.60
C THR A 270 -32.75 -12.08 3.77
N LEU A 271 -32.28 -12.62 2.63
CA LEU A 271 -33.06 -13.52 1.77
C LEU A 271 -33.12 -14.98 2.31
N GLY A 272 -32.47 -15.26 3.44
CA GLY A 272 -32.44 -16.58 4.07
C GLY A 272 -31.48 -17.58 3.42
N ASP A 273 -30.57 -17.12 2.57
CA ASP A 273 -29.59 -17.95 1.88
C ASP A 273 -28.27 -18.02 2.66
N ASN A 274 -28.29 -18.83 3.72
CA ASN A 274 -27.15 -19.00 4.60
C ASN A 274 -25.94 -19.64 3.87
N ILE A 275 -26.17 -20.45 2.83
CA ILE A 275 -25.09 -21.14 2.13
C ILE A 275 -24.23 -20.13 1.35
N ARG A 276 -24.87 -19.23 0.59
CA ARG A 276 -24.13 -18.18 -0.13
C ARG A 276 -23.64 -17.08 0.80
N ALA A 277 -24.38 -16.76 1.86
CA ALA A 277 -23.93 -15.81 2.89
C ALA A 277 -22.60 -16.25 3.53
N ILE A 278 -22.46 -17.54 3.91
CA ILE A 278 -21.21 -18.07 4.46
C ILE A 278 -20.04 -17.93 3.46
N LYS A 279 -20.25 -18.24 2.17
CA LYS A 279 -19.20 -18.07 1.15
C LYS A 279 -18.78 -16.61 0.97
N LEU A 280 -19.74 -15.69 0.97
CA LEU A 280 -19.48 -14.25 0.91
C LEU A 280 -18.73 -13.77 2.16
N GLU A 281 -19.06 -14.31 3.32
CA GLU A 281 -18.38 -14.03 4.59
C GLU A 281 -16.96 -14.59 4.62
N GLU A 282 -16.71 -15.79 4.08
CA GLU A 282 -15.36 -16.33 3.88
C GLU A 282 -14.51 -15.42 2.97
N MET A 283 -15.09 -14.88 1.89
CA MET A 283 -14.40 -13.90 1.05
C MET A 283 -14.07 -12.60 1.82
N CYS A 284 -14.98 -12.11 2.66
CA CYS A 284 -14.72 -10.95 3.53
C CYS A 284 -13.55 -11.21 4.48
N HIS A 285 -13.54 -12.38 5.13
CA HIS A 285 -12.46 -12.75 6.05
C HIS A 285 -11.10 -12.85 5.35
N GLU A 286 -11.03 -13.51 4.18
CA GLU A 286 -9.77 -13.55 3.41
C GLU A 286 -9.32 -12.15 2.99
N LEU A 287 -10.27 -11.27 2.62
CA LEU A 287 -9.95 -9.91 2.25
C LEU A 287 -9.39 -9.11 3.44
N ASP A 288 -10.03 -9.18 4.61
CA ASP A 288 -9.56 -8.52 5.84
C ASP A 288 -8.14 -9.02 6.23
N ASP A 289 -7.90 -10.34 6.14
CA ASP A 289 -6.59 -10.94 6.42
C ASP A 289 -5.48 -10.42 5.47
N LYS A 290 -5.78 -10.33 4.17
CA LYS A 290 -4.82 -9.82 3.19
C LYS A 290 -4.65 -8.31 3.31
N MET A 291 -5.69 -7.56 3.65
CA MET A 291 -5.60 -6.13 3.95
C MET A 291 -4.68 -5.86 5.12
N GLU A 292 -4.80 -6.59 6.23
CA GLU A 292 -3.92 -6.43 7.38
C GLU A 292 -2.47 -6.82 7.05
N THR A 293 -2.28 -7.87 6.23
CA THR A 293 -0.95 -8.22 5.72
C THR A 293 -0.35 -7.10 4.87
N MET A 294 -1.13 -6.45 4.01
CA MET A 294 -0.68 -5.29 3.23
C MET A 294 -0.37 -4.08 4.11
N LYS A 295 -1.18 -3.81 5.14
CA LYS A 295 -0.96 -2.73 6.12
C LYS A 295 0.40 -2.87 6.80
N LEU A 296 0.71 -4.07 7.31
CA LEU A 296 1.98 -4.31 7.99
C LEU A 296 3.18 -4.27 7.05
N ASN A 297 3.02 -4.73 5.81
CA ASN A 297 4.06 -4.58 4.79
C ASN A 297 4.36 -3.10 4.50
N LYS A 298 3.32 -2.27 4.33
CA LYS A 298 3.49 -0.82 4.14
C LYS A 298 4.19 -0.16 5.34
N ASN A 299 3.78 -0.50 6.57
CA ASN A 299 4.47 -0.03 7.78
C ASN A 299 5.96 -0.40 7.78
N ALA A 300 6.29 -1.65 7.45
CA ALA A 300 7.67 -2.12 7.43
C ALA A 300 8.53 -1.39 6.37
N LEU A 301 7.94 -1.10 5.21
CA LEU A 301 8.58 -0.31 4.15
C LEU A 301 8.84 1.13 4.62
N GLU A 302 7.85 1.77 5.23
CA GLU A 302 7.99 3.13 5.78
C GLU A 302 9.07 3.19 6.86
N ILE A 303 9.05 2.28 7.84
CA ILE A 303 10.06 2.20 8.90
C ILE A 303 11.47 2.04 8.31
N THR A 304 11.61 1.13 7.34
CA THR A 304 12.91 0.86 6.71
C THR A 304 13.39 2.08 5.90
N ALA A 305 12.49 2.74 5.17
CA ALA A 305 12.80 3.93 4.40
C ALA A 305 13.19 5.11 5.32
N MET A 306 12.43 5.36 6.38
CA MET A 306 12.73 6.39 7.38
C MET A 306 14.11 6.18 8.01
N ALA A 307 14.41 4.96 8.47
CA ALA A 307 15.70 4.65 9.07
C ALA A 307 16.88 4.90 8.11
N ARG A 308 16.72 4.54 6.83
CA ARG A 308 17.75 4.80 5.80
C ARG A 308 17.91 6.28 5.50
N LEU A 309 16.81 7.04 5.45
CA LEU A 309 16.86 8.50 5.24
C LEU A 309 17.51 9.23 6.42
N GLU A 310 17.24 8.79 7.65
CA GLU A 310 17.88 9.31 8.86
C GLU A 310 19.41 9.08 8.84
N GLU A 311 19.84 7.89 8.42
CA GLU A 311 21.27 7.60 8.27
C GLU A 311 21.92 8.47 7.19
N ILE A 312 21.25 8.67 6.04
CA ILE A 312 21.73 9.59 5.00
C ILE A 312 21.84 11.01 5.54
N LYS A 313 20.86 11.46 6.33
CA LYS A 313 20.88 12.78 6.96
C LYS A 313 22.10 12.93 7.89
N ARG A 314 22.35 11.95 8.75
CA ARG A 314 23.52 11.92 9.63
C ARG A 314 24.83 11.96 8.85
N GLN A 315 24.92 11.22 7.74
CA GLN A 315 26.09 11.24 6.86
C GLN A 315 26.30 12.61 6.21
N ARG A 316 25.23 13.28 5.78
CA ARG A 316 25.30 14.65 5.24
C ARG A 316 25.82 15.64 6.28
N GLU A 317 25.29 15.60 7.50
CA GLU A 317 25.74 16.48 8.61
C GLU A 317 27.23 16.28 8.93
N GLU A 318 27.71 15.03 8.89
CA GLU A 318 29.12 14.71 9.10
C GLU A 318 30.01 15.20 7.95
N LEU A 319 29.54 15.11 6.70
CA LEU A 319 30.25 15.65 5.55
C LEU A 319 30.33 17.19 5.62
N ASP A 320 29.22 17.87 5.96
CA ASP A 320 29.17 19.32 6.14
C ASP A 320 30.14 19.79 7.24
N ARG A 321 30.28 19.01 8.33
CA ARG A 321 31.23 19.28 9.40
C ARG A 321 32.67 19.19 8.89
N ARG A 322 33.00 18.13 8.14
CA ARG A 322 34.35 17.94 7.57
C ARG A 322 34.70 19.02 6.57
N GLU A 323 33.75 19.43 5.73
CA GLU A 323 33.97 20.53 4.77
C GLU A 323 34.35 21.83 5.49
N LYS A 324 33.62 22.19 6.55
CA LYS A 324 33.93 23.36 7.38
C LYS A 324 35.31 23.27 8.04
N GLU A 325 35.70 22.09 8.52
CA GLU A 325 37.00 21.86 9.15
C GLU A 325 38.15 22.02 8.15
N ILE A 326 38.02 21.48 6.94
CA ILE A 326 39.02 21.62 5.87
C ILE A 326 39.19 23.09 5.49
N VAL A 327 38.09 23.82 5.30
CA VAL A 327 38.13 25.25 4.98
C VAL A 327 38.77 26.06 6.10
N ALA A 328 38.41 25.79 7.36
CA ALA A 328 38.99 26.47 8.52
C ALA A 328 40.50 26.19 8.66
N GLN A 329 40.91 24.95 8.43
CA GLN A 329 42.31 24.55 8.47
C GLN A 329 43.13 25.25 7.37
N MET A 330 42.63 25.28 6.14
CA MET A 330 43.26 26.01 5.03
C MET A 330 43.43 27.50 5.35
N VAL A 331 42.40 28.15 5.87
CA VAL A 331 42.46 29.58 6.25
C VAL A 331 43.47 29.82 7.38
N LYS A 332 43.56 28.90 8.33
CA LYS A 332 44.55 28.97 9.42
C LYS A 332 45.97 28.82 8.89
N GLU A 333 46.23 27.82 8.06
CA GLU A 333 47.54 27.57 7.45
C GLU A 333 48.00 28.76 6.59
N ASP A 334 47.11 29.34 5.77
CA ASP A 334 47.42 30.56 5.00
C ASP A 334 47.79 31.75 5.91
N ARG A 335 47.09 31.91 7.03
CA ARG A 335 47.37 32.97 8.01
C ARG A 335 48.73 32.78 8.69
N GLU A 336 49.05 31.55 9.11
CA GLU A 336 50.33 31.21 9.72
C GLU A 336 51.49 31.41 8.74
N ASN A 337 51.32 30.99 7.48
CA ASN A 337 52.29 31.20 6.43
C ASN A 337 52.52 32.68 6.13
N LYS A 338 51.45 33.49 6.06
CA LYS A 338 51.55 34.95 5.88
C LYS A 338 52.34 35.62 7.01
N ALA A 339 52.08 35.24 8.26
CA ALA A 339 52.80 35.78 9.41
C ALA A 339 54.29 35.44 9.36
N PHE A 340 54.62 34.17 9.05
CA PHE A 340 56.00 33.72 8.91
C PHE A 340 56.75 34.43 7.79
N MET A 341 56.14 34.53 6.61
CA MET A 341 56.73 35.25 5.47
C MET A 341 56.91 36.75 5.76
N GLY A 342 55.99 37.36 6.54
CA GLY A 342 56.12 38.74 7.00
C GLY A 342 57.40 38.95 7.82
N VAL A 343 57.65 38.09 8.81
CA VAL A 343 58.87 38.15 9.64
C VAL A 343 60.14 38.03 8.79
N LEU A 344 60.20 37.06 7.88
CA LEU A 344 61.37 36.87 7.00
C LEU A 344 61.63 38.07 6.08
N LEU A 345 60.57 38.72 5.61
CA LEU A 345 60.68 39.93 4.79
C LEU A 345 61.16 41.12 5.62
N GLU A 346 60.64 41.31 6.83
CA GLU A 346 61.08 42.35 7.77
C GLU A 346 62.57 42.20 8.09
N GLU A 347 63.02 41.00 8.48
CA GLU A 347 64.43 40.69 8.73
C GLU A 347 65.31 40.98 7.50
N SER A 348 64.82 40.63 6.31
CA SER A 348 65.54 40.88 5.06
C SER A 348 65.66 42.36 4.74
N VAL A 349 64.59 43.14 4.96
CA VAL A 349 64.58 44.60 4.76
C VAL A 349 65.51 45.29 5.77
N ASP A 350 65.46 44.90 7.04
CA ASP A 350 66.34 45.46 8.07
C ASP A 350 67.81 45.20 7.76
N ARG A 351 68.15 44.01 7.29
CA ARG A 351 69.51 43.68 6.83
C ARG A 351 69.93 44.59 5.66
N ILE A 352 69.09 44.74 4.64
CA ILE A 352 69.38 45.58 3.47
C ILE A 352 69.56 47.06 3.85
N LEU A 353 68.78 47.58 4.79
CA LEU A 353 68.81 49.00 5.17
C LEU A 353 69.89 49.33 6.19
N ASN A 354 70.28 48.39 7.06
CA ASN A 354 71.18 48.66 8.19
C ASN A 354 72.59 48.06 8.03
N GLU A 355 72.82 47.13 7.10
CA GLU A 355 74.20 46.71 6.76
C GLU A 355 74.91 47.85 6.00
N LYS A 356 75.95 48.43 6.62
CA LYS A 356 76.82 49.40 5.95
C LYS A 356 77.55 48.72 4.79
N PRO A 357 77.70 49.39 3.63
CA PRO A 357 78.55 48.86 2.58
C PRO A 357 79.97 48.75 3.11
N TYR A 358 80.57 47.55 2.96
CA TYR A 358 82.00 47.35 3.17
C TYR A 358 82.74 48.39 2.33
N ALA A 359 83.39 49.35 2.99
CA ALA A 359 84.39 50.17 2.35
C ALA A 359 85.61 49.26 2.12
N ASP A 360 85.99 49.11 0.85
CA ASP A 360 87.25 48.48 0.44
C ASP A 360 88.42 49.27 1.05
N GLU A 361 88.99 48.76 2.14
CA GLU A 361 90.39 49.03 2.49
C GLU A 361 91.27 48.12 1.64
N VAL A 362 91.52 48.51 0.39
CA VAL A 362 92.73 48.05 -0.32
C VAL A 362 93.86 48.98 0.09
N ALA A 363 94.57 48.54 1.12
CA ALA A 363 95.82 49.15 1.57
C ALA A 363 96.85 49.14 0.43
N THR A 364 97.39 50.33 0.18
CA THR A 364 98.67 50.57 -0.47
C THR A 364 99.80 49.88 0.29
N GLU A 365 100.52 48.98 -0.37
CA GLU A 365 101.91 48.67 -0.02
C GLU A 365 102.77 48.85 -1.28
N GLU A 366 103.38 50.04 -1.38
CA GLU A 366 104.62 50.28 -2.11
C GLU A 366 105.80 50.16 -1.13
N GLN A 367 106.97 49.73 -1.66
CA GLN A 367 108.35 49.88 -1.16
C GLN A 367 108.79 48.90 -0.04
N GLU A 368 109.96 48.23 -0.03
CA GLU A 368 111.30 48.24 -0.66
C GLU A 368 111.77 46.75 -0.66
N GLU A 369 112.64 46.18 -1.51
CA GLU A 369 113.97 46.54 -2.01
C GLU A 369 114.34 45.59 -3.16
#